data_AF-A0A3D1G858-F1
#
_entry.id   AF-A0A3D1G858-F1
#
_cell.length_a   1.000
_cell.length_b   1.000
_cell.length_c   1.000
_cell.angle_alpha   90.00
_cell.angle_beta   90.00
_cell.angle_gamma   90.00
#
_symmetry.space_group_name_H-M   'P 1'
#
loop_
_entity.id
_entity.type
_entity.pdbx_description
1 polymer ?
#
loop_
_entity_poly.entity_id
_entity_poly.type
_entity_poly.pdbx_seq_one_letter_code
_entity_poly.pdbx_strand_id
1 'polypeptide(L)'
;MNRLQLLLLALFFVFALPGKGVSQSATDLRTVENLRTGWKFIKGEQTDGADKSIDDSDWESVTIPHDWAISGPFDPNGNGSTAKLPWKGQGWYRTTLDIPASFSDKRI
;
A
#
# COMPACT_ATOMS: atom_id res chain seq x y z
N MET A 1 -11.44 -15.99 -74.06
CA MET A 1 -11.84 -15.83 -72.64
C MET A 1 -11.22 -14.54 -72.14
N ASN A 2 -12.04 -13.52 -71.87
CA ASN A 2 -11.60 -12.13 -71.85
C ASN A 2 -10.97 -11.73 -70.51
N ARG A 3 -9.88 -10.98 -70.59
CA ARG A 3 -9.10 -10.42 -69.45
C ARG A 3 -9.92 -9.56 -68.47
N LEU A 4 -11.18 -9.27 -68.79
CA LEU A 4 -12.12 -8.53 -67.97
C LEU A 4 -12.81 -9.40 -66.89
N GLN A 5 -12.83 -10.73 -67.02
CA GLN A 5 -13.32 -11.62 -65.96
C GLN A 5 -12.28 -11.91 -64.87
N LEU A 6 -10.99 -11.65 -65.13
CA LEU A 6 -9.93 -11.85 -64.11
C LEU A 6 -9.79 -10.66 -63.14
N LEU A 7 -10.33 -9.49 -63.49
CA LEU A 7 -10.23 -8.28 -62.66
C LEU A 7 -11.34 -8.17 -61.59
N LEU A 8 -12.41 -8.98 -61.68
CA LEU A 8 -13.50 -8.97 -60.70
C LEU A 8 -13.26 -9.88 -59.48
N LEU A 9 -12.19 -10.69 -59.46
CA LEU A 9 -11.83 -11.51 -58.29
C LEU A 9 -10.77 -10.85 -57.39
N ALA A 10 -10.17 -9.73 -57.81
CA ALA A 10 -9.08 -9.07 -57.07
C ALA A 10 -9.53 -7.90 -56.18
N LEU A 11 -10.84 -7.62 -56.09
CA LEU A 11 -11.39 -6.53 -55.26
C LEU A 11 -12.18 -7.01 -54.02
N PHE A 12 -12.01 -8.28 -53.62
CA PHE A 12 -12.63 -8.85 -52.42
C PHE A 12 -11.64 -9.59 -51.51
N PHE A 13 -10.35 -9.23 -51.57
CA PHE A 13 -9.33 -9.84 -50.72
C PHE A 13 -8.30 -8.82 -50.19
N VAL A 14 -8.75 -7.62 -49.80
CA VAL A 14 -7.87 -6.61 -49.17
C VAL A 14 -8.39 -6.08 -47.83
N PHE A 15 -9.58 -6.51 -47.38
CA PHE A 15 -10.16 -6.01 -46.12
C PHE A 15 -10.51 -7.13 -45.13
N ALA A 16 -9.50 -7.89 -44.71
CA ALA A 16 -9.62 -8.76 -43.54
C ALA A 16 -8.27 -8.90 -42.82
N LEU A 17 -7.63 -7.77 -42.50
CA LEU A 17 -6.68 -7.78 -41.40
C LEU A 17 -7.52 -7.93 -40.13
N PRO A 18 -7.37 -9.00 -39.32
CA PRO A 18 -7.95 -9.03 -38.00
C PRO A 18 -7.33 -7.85 -37.26
N GLY A 19 -8.13 -6.82 -37.02
CA GLY A 19 -7.77 -5.74 -36.11
C GLY A 19 -7.38 -6.42 -34.81
N LYS A 20 -6.08 -6.46 -34.52
CA LYS A 20 -5.58 -6.81 -33.20
C LYS A 20 -6.14 -5.70 -32.33
N GLY A 21 -7.30 -5.96 -31.72
CA GLY A 21 -7.85 -5.11 -30.69
C GLY A 21 -6.76 -4.96 -29.65
N VAL A 22 -6.08 -3.82 -29.68
CA VAL A 22 -5.18 -3.43 -28.61
C VAL A 22 -6.08 -3.39 -27.40
N SER A 23 -5.96 -4.40 -26.55
CA SER A 23 -6.59 -4.37 -25.24
C SER A 23 -5.85 -3.27 -24.49
N GLN A 24 -6.41 -2.06 -24.52
CA GLN A 24 -5.95 -0.96 -23.70
C GLN A 24 -6.27 -1.39 -22.28
N SER A 25 -5.31 -2.06 -21.64
CA SER A 25 -5.35 -2.29 -20.20
C SER A 25 -5.58 -0.92 -19.58
N ALA A 26 -6.70 -0.76 -18.89
CA ALA A 26 -6.96 0.44 -18.12
C ALA A 26 -5.75 0.64 -17.20
N THR A 27 -5.01 1.73 -17.39
CA THR A 27 -3.92 2.10 -16.50
C THR A 27 -4.52 2.16 -15.10
N ASP A 28 -4.02 1.35 -14.18
CA ASP A 28 -4.48 1.41 -12.79
C ASP A 28 -4.23 2.83 -12.28
N LEU A 29 -5.31 3.59 -12.08
CA LEU A 29 -5.24 4.98 -11.66
C LEU A 29 -4.81 5.12 -10.20
N ARG A 30 -4.83 4.01 -9.43
CA ARG A 30 -4.49 3.98 -8.01
C ARG A 30 -3.41 2.95 -7.73
N THR A 31 -2.30 3.40 -7.15
CA THR A 31 -1.33 2.50 -6.54
C THR A 31 -1.76 2.17 -5.11
N VAL A 32 -1.67 0.91 -4.72
CA VAL A 32 -1.93 0.45 -3.34
C VAL A 32 -0.67 -0.22 -2.81
N GLU A 33 -0.05 0.40 -1.81
CA GLU A 33 1.14 -0.14 -1.14
C GLU A 33 0.80 -0.59 0.27
N ASN A 34 1.45 -1.67 0.70
CA ASN A 34 1.27 -2.20 2.04
C ASN A 34 2.35 -1.67 2.99
N LEU A 35 1.93 -0.98 4.04
CA LEU A 35 2.81 -0.37 5.04
C LEU A 35 2.95 -1.26 6.28
N ARG A 36 3.09 -2.58 6.14
CA ARG A 36 3.19 -3.48 7.30
C ARG A 36 4.49 -3.33 8.07
N THR A 37 5.60 -3.08 7.40
CA THR A 37 6.95 -3.07 7.97
C THR A 37 7.52 -1.66 8.07
N GLY A 38 8.69 -1.51 8.69
CA GLY A 38 9.39 -0.23 8.80
C GLY A 38 8.85 0.71 9.88
N TRP A 39 8.04 0.20 10.81
CA TRP A 39 7.52 0.99 11.92
C TRP A 39 8.46 0.96 13.13
N LYS A 40 8.50 2.09 13.82
CA LYS A 40 9.09 2.28 15.13
C LYS A 40 7.98 2.48 16.16
N PHE A 41 8.14 1.86 17.33
CA PHE A 41 7.18 1.94 18.43
C PHE A 41 7.89 2.30 19.74
N ILE A 42 7.27 3.18 20.53
CA ILE A 42 7.63 3.38 21.92
C ILE A 42 6.37 3.48 22.78
N LYS A 43 6.39 2.81 23.93
CA LYS A 43 5.35 2.94 24.95
C LYS A 43 5.66 4.16 25.83
N GLY A 44 4.63 4.94 26.13
CA GLY A 44 4.72 6.13 26.98
C GLY A 44 4.34 7.40 26.24
N GLU A 45 4.21 8.48 27.01
CA GLU A 45 3.99 9.81 26.45
C GLU A 45 5.28 10.30 25.77
N GLN A 46 5.13 11.01 24.66
CA GLN A 46 6.22 11.67 23.94
C GLN A 46 5.74 13.08 23.63
N THR A 47 6.36 14.08 24.25
CA THR A 47 5.94 15.49 24.12
C THR A 47 6.16 16.04 22.71
N ASP A 48 7.15 15.50 22.01
CA ASP A 48 7.63 15.86 20.69
C ASP A 48 7.50 14.71 19.68
N GLY A 49 6.69 13.67 19.98
CA GLY A 49 6.59 12.47 19.14
C GLY A 49 6.13 12.72 17.70
N ALA A 50 5.49 13.87 17.44
CA ALA A 50 5.07 14.32 16.10
C ALA A 50 6.14 15.12 15.33
N ASP A 51 7.21 15.56 16.00
CA ASP A 51 8.31 16.24 15.35
C ASP A 51 9.01 15.28 14.37
N LYS A 52 9.30 15.74 13.16
CA LYS A 52 10.00 14.92 12.16
C LYS A 52 11.47 14.70 12.53
N SER A 53 12.03 15.57 13.37
CA SER A 53 13.43 15.58 13.78
C SER A 53 13.73 14.82 15.08
N ILE A 54 12.70 14.29 15.76
CA ILE A 54 12.91 13.46 16.97
C ILE A 54 13.80 12.26 16.64
N ASP A 55 14.75 11.97 17.53
CA ASP A 55 15.58 10.78 17.45
C ASP A 55 14.78 9.56 17.94
N ASP A 56 14.46 8.66 17.02
CA ASP A 56 13.76 7.41 17.29
C ASP A 56 14.67 6.17 17.20
N SER A 57 15.99 6.35 17.32
CA SER A 57 16.98 5.26 17.25
C SER A 57 16.69 4.14 18.26
N ASP A 58 16.26 4.52 19.46
CA ASP A 58 16.03 3.62 20.59
C ASP A 58 14.61 3.04 20.61
N TRP A 59 13.77 3.42 19.64
CA TRP A 59 12.41 2.89 19.52
C TRP A 59 12.43 1.47 18.96
N GLU A 60 11.50 0.66 19.43
CA GLU A 60 11.35 -0.74 19.02
C GLU A 60 10.95 -0.82 17.54
N SER A 61 11.66 -1.63 16.75
CA SER A 61 11.26 -1.93 15.38
C SER A 61 10.13 -2.97 15.38
N VAL A 62 8.97 -2.63 14.83
CA VAL A 62 7.76 -3.47 14.83
C VAL A 62 7.17 -3.65 13.43
N THR A 63 6.34 -4.67 13.28
CA THR A 63 5.49 -4.90 12.09
C THR A 63 4.04 -4.80 12.51
N ILE A 64 3.20 -4.11 11.74
CA ILE A 64 1.78 -3.92 12.05
C ILE A 64 0.89 -5.00 11.39
N PRO A 65 -0.28 -5.36 11.98
CA PRO A 65 -0.80 -4.87 13.26
C PRO A 65 0.07 -5.32 14.44
N HIS A 66 0.25 -4.42 15.40
CA HIS A 66 1.05 -4.64 16.62
C HIS A 66 0.18 -4.33 17.84
N ASP A 67 0.19 -5.24 18.81
CA ASP A 67 -0.43 -5.07 20.13
C ASP A 67 0.69 -5.04 21.17
N TRP A 68 0.92 -3.88 21.79
CA TRP A 68 1.98 -3.71 22.78
C TRP A 68 1.58 -4.20 24.18
N ALA A 69 0.28 -4.37 24.45
CA ALA A 69 -0.18 -4.79 25.76
C ALA A 69 0.10 -6.27 26.01
N ILE A 70 0.12 -7.09 24.95
CA ILE A 70 0.31 -8.55 25.04
C ILE A 70 1.68 -8.96 25.58
N SER A 71 2.69 -8.11 25.43
CA SER A 71 4.05 -8.35 25.97
C SER A 71 4.22 -7.88 27.42
N GLY A 72 3.23 -7.17 27.96
CA GLY A 72 3.26 -6.65 29.33
C GLY A 72 2.92 -7.71 30.38
N PRO A 73 3.28 -7.47 31.65
CA PRO A 73 2.95 -8.37 32.74
C PRO A 73 1.45 -8.39 33.00
N PHE A 74 0.91 -9.56 33.38
CA PHE A 74 -0.45 -9.65 33.90
C PHE A 74 -0.57 -8.93 35.26
N ASP A 75 -1.68 -8.21 35.45
CA ASP A 75 -2.06 -7.59 36.73
C ASP A 75 -3.09 -8.48 37.45
N PRO A 76 -2.72 -9.22 38.51
CA PRO A 76 -3.65 -10.10 39.23
C PRO A 76 -4.89 -9.38 39.79
N ASN A 77 -4.78 -8.09 40.07
CA ASN A 77 -5.86 -7.25 40.60
C ASN A 77 -6.64 -6.53 39.49
N GLY A 78 -6.19 -6.65 38.24
CA GLY A 78 -6.78 -6.02 37.07
C GLY A 78 -8.14 -6.62 36.70
N ASN A 79 -8.86 -5.92 35.83
CA ASN A 79 -10.17 -6.35 35.35
C ASN A 79 -10.03 -7.65 34.51
N GLY A 80 -10.67 -8.72 34.96
CA GLY A 80 -10.67 -10.03 34.29
C GLY A 80 -11.18 -10.00 32.85
N SER A 81 -12.07 -9.08 32.49
CA SER A 81 -12.58 -8.92 31.12
C SER A 81 -11.55 -8.34 30.13
N THR A 82 -10.36 -7.97 30.59
CA THR A 82 -9.28 -7.40 29.78
C THR A 82 -8.05 -8.31 29.69
N ALA A 83 -8.25 -9.61 29.99
CA ALA A 83 -7.18 -10.59 30.20
C ALA A 83 -6.16 -10.15 31.26
N LYS A 84 -6.48 -9.15 32.08
CA LYS A 84 -5.58 -8.55 33.08
C LYS A 84 -4.29 -7.98 32.48
N LEU A 85 -4.30 -7.58 31.21
CA LEU A 85 -3.13 -6.99 30.54
C LEU A 85 -3.03 -5.49 30.79
N PRO A 86 -1.84 -4.88 30.68
CA PRO A 86 -1.64 -3.45 30.88
C PRO A 86 -1.99 -2.65 29.61
N TRP A 87 -3.25 -2.76 29.16
CA TRP A 87 -3.73 -2.19 27.89
C TRP A 87 -3.93 -0.68 27.91
N LYS A 88 -3.93 -0.06 29.10
CA LYS A 88 -4.10 1.39 29.26
C LYS A 88 -2.76 2.11 29.12
N GLY A 89 -2.78 3.22 28.39
CA GLY A 89 -1.64 4.11 28.28
C GLY A 89 -1.53 4.72 26.89
N GLN A 90 -0.50 5.52 26.71
CA GLN A 90 -0.12 6.10 25.43
C GLN A 90 1.00 5.27 24.80
N GLY A 91 0.98 5.18 23.47
CA GLY A 91 2.07 4.64 22.68
C GLY A 91 2.16 5.40 21.36
N TRP A 92 3.37 5.53 20.85
CA TRP A 92 3.64 6.23 19.60
C TRP A 92 4.14 5.25 18.56
N TYR A 93 3.67 5.46 17.33
CA TYR A 93 4.13 4.75 16.14
C TYR A 93 4.68 5.77 15.15
N ARG A 94 5.85 5.48 14.59
CA ARG A 94 6.51 6.31 13.57
C ARG A 94 6.93 5.45 12.40
N THR A 95 6.81 6.00 11.19
CA THR A 95 7.34 5.40 9.96
C THR A 95 7.71 6.52 9.00
N THR A 96 8.64 6.25 8.10
CA THR A 96 9.02 7.16 7.02
C THR A 96 8.46 6.64 5.72
N LEU A 97 7.80 7.50 4.96
CA LEU A 97 7.23 7.19 3.65
C LEU A 97 8.00 7.93 2.57
N ASP A 98 8.71 7.16 1.73
CA ASP A 98 9.35 7.69 0.54
C ASP A 98 8.32 7.81 -0.58
N ILE A 99 7.84 9.03 -0.84
CA ILE A 99 6.86 9.31 -1.89
C ILE A 99 7.63 9.75 -3.15
N PRO A 100 7.60 8.98 -4.26
CA PRO A 100 8.31 9.35 -5.47
C PRO A 100 7.79 10.65 -6.07
N ALA A 101 8.68 11.44 -6.68
CA ALA A 101 8.32 12.71 -7.32
C ALA A 101 7.24 12.58 -8.41
N SER A 102 7.08 11.39 -9.01
CA SER A 102 6.01 11.09 -9.98
C SER A 102 4.59 11.21 -9.40
N PHE A 103 4.44 11.30 -8.07
CA PHE A 103 3.17 11.47 -7.38
C PHE A 103 2.88 12.92 -6.96
N SER A 104 3.69 13.91 -7.37
CA SER A 104 3.56 15.32 -6.92
C SER A 104 2.16 15.93 -7.10
N ASP A 105 1.47 15.56 -8.18
CA ASP A 105 0.11 16.05 -8.50
C ASP A 105 -0.99 15.01 -8.20
N LYS A 106 -0.66 14.00 -7.39
CA LYS A 106 -1.57 12.89 -7.05
C LYS A 106 -2.04 13.02 -5.60
N ARG A 107 -3.23 12.47 -5.34
CA ARG A 107 -3.69 12.27 -3.97
C ARG A 107 -3.03 11.02 -3.41
N ILE A 108 -2.39 11.17 -2.25
CA ILE A 108 -1.87 10.08 -1.42
C ILE A 108 -2.90 9.73 -0.36
#